data_AF-A0A9W8W9C1-F1
#
_entry.id   AF-A0A9W8W9C1-F1
#
_cell.length_a   1.000
_cell.length_b   1.000
_cell.length_c   1.000
_cell.angle_alpha   90.00
_cell.angle_beta   90.00
_cell.angle_gamma   90.00
#
_symmetry.space_group_name_H-M   'P 1'
#
loop_
_entity.id
_entity.type
_entity.pdbx_description
1 polymer ?
#
loop_
_entity_poly.entity_id
_entity_poly.type
_entity_poly.pdbx_seq_one_letter_code
_entity_poly.pdbx_strand_id
1 'polypeptide(L)'
;MSGNGEGYLYTGNCKTAKQFSIWIHLAINILATLLLGAGNYTQQVLTGPTRPELDRAHAKQTWLDVGIPSIRNLGKISFKRVAAWITLAISSIPIHLLYNSVVYFETSANEYWVYPTAYGDLTDPTHSYGNADFDALKTSLNEFENLTNSECMAAYGQKLVSGRSDVILILDPSTIDTESSYTVRWFGDPNRRGSEPYDWMCGRKPWADAQCDVSSLDADDWPLYSDDKWVNKTFPRVEHCLSKRTPEYCKLVLNIYLLAIVVGCNVVKLVGLGLTWLCLKQQPLLTLGDVMASFLQDPDPATKNCSLMSKSSGHRLYWGPELREWLLGKHRWAASVSVLRYGVTVVL
;
A
#
# COMPACT_ATOMS: atom_id res chain seq x y z
N MET A 1 -16.06 -3.58 21.20
CA MET A 1 -14.78 -3.99 20.60
C MET A 1 -14.99 -5.35 19.98
N SER A 2 -14.86 -5.46 18.65
CA SER A 2 -14.89 -6.76 17.98
C SER A 2 -13.66 -7.58 18.40
N GLY A 3 -13.79 -8.90 18.58
CA GLY A 3 -12.73 -9.79 19.06
C GLY A 3 -11.44 -9.80 18.20
N ASN A 4 -11.46 -9.15 17.04
CA ASN A 4 -10.36 -9.09 16.09
C ASN A 4 -9.44 -7.86 16.24
N GLY A 5 -9.71 -6.97 17.19
CA GLY A 5 -8.90 -5.75 17.40
C GLY A 5 -9.10 -4.66 16.34
N GLU A 6 -10.24 -4.66 15.68
CA GLU A 6 -10.64 -3.66 14.70
C GLU A 6 -11.53 -2.58 15.35
N GLY A 7 -11.26 -1.32 15.00
CA GLY A 7 -12.12 -0.17 15.28
C GLY A 7 -12.58 0.49 13.98
N TYR A 8 -13.78 1.08 13.98
CA TYR A 8 -14.29 1.81 12.81
C TYR A 8 -14.12 3.31 13.04
N LEU A 9 -13.33 3.97 12.19
CA LEU A 9 -13.13 5.42 12.21
C LEU A 9 -14.29 6.15 11.50
N TYR A 10 -14.86 5.52 10.48
CA TYR A 10 -15.97 6.06 9.73
C TYR A 10 -16.80 4.92 9.14
N THR A 11 -18.11 5.13 9.05
CA THR A 11 -19.04 4.25 8.33
C THR A 11 -20.05 5.13 7.61
N GLY A 12 -20.22 4.94 6.30
CA GLY A 12 -21.14 5.73 5.50
C GLY A 12 -20.71 5.78 4.03
N ASN A 13 -20.95 6.92 3.38
CA ASN A 13 -20.68 7.08 1.96
C ASN A 13 -19.18 6.87 1.60
N CYS A 14 -18.94 6.11 0.53
CA CYS A 14 -17.61 5.73 0.06
C CYS A 14 -16.74 6.91 -0.40
N LYS A 15 -17.31 7.96 -0.98
CA LYS A 15 -16.57 9.17 -1.38
C LYS A 15 -15.96 9.87 -0.18
N THR A 16 -16.74 10.05 0.88
CA THR A 16 -16.30 10.67 2.14
C THR A 16 -15.27 9.80 2.85
N ALA A 17 -15.53 8.48 2.94
CA ALA A 17 -14.59 7.53 3.54
C ALA A 17 -13.23 7.53 2.81
N LYS A 18 -13.23 7.58 1.47
CA LYS A 18 -12.02 7.67 0.64
C LYS A 18 -11.28 8.99 0.86
N GLN A 19 -11.98 10.12 0.96
CA GLN A 19 -11.36 11.41 1.29
C GLN A 19 -10.70 11.39 2.68
N PHE A 20 -11.39 10.85 3.69
CA PHE A 20 -10.80 10.70 5.02
C PHE A 20 -9.55 9.82 5.01
N SER A 21 -9.59 8.68 4.33
CA SER A 21 -8.44 7.79 4.17
C SER A 21 -7.23 8.55 3.58
N ILE A 22 -7.42 9.31 2.50
CA ILE A 22 -6.35 10.09 1.87
C ILE A 22 -5.71 11.07 2.85
N TRP A 23 -6.53 11.86 3.56
CA TRP A 23 -6.02 12.85 4.51
C TRP A 23 -5.31 12.23 5.71
N ILE A 24 -5.86 11.13 6.22
CA ILE A 24 -5.26 10.38 7.33
C ILE A 24 -3.90 9.85 6.90
N HIS A 25 -3.80 9.13 5.77
CA HIS A 25 -2.52 8.61 5.27
C HIS A 25 -1.52 9.73 4.94
N LEU A 26 -1.98 10.88 4.44
CA LEU A 26 -1.09 12.01 4.18
C LEU A 26 -0.48 12.56 5.47
N ALA A 27 -1.29 12.85 6.48
CA ALA A 27 -0.82 13.38 7.77
C ALA A 27 0.15 12.40 8.44
N ILE A 28 -0.23 11.13 8.42
CA ILE A 28 0.56 9.98 8.86
C ILE A 28 1.94 9.95 8.21
N ASN A 29 2.00 10.02 6.87
CA ASN A 29 3.24 9.91 6.11
C ASN A 29 4.13 11.13 6.35
N ILE A 30 3.56 12.33 6.43
CA ILE A 30 4.31 13.55 6.78
C ILE A 30 4.98 13.38 8.16
N LEU A 31 4.23 12.96 9.18
CA LEU A 31 4.77 12.74 10.52
C LEU A 31 5.83 11.63 10.54
N ALA A 32 5.59 10.54 9.80
CA ALA A 32 6.54 9.44 9.66
C ALA A 32 7.87 9.92 9.04
N THR A 33 7.80 10.67 7.93
CA THR A 33 8.97 11.19 7.23
C THR A 33 9.76 12.17 8.10
N LEU A 34 9.08 13.08 8.81
CA LEU A 34 9.75 14.02 9.72
C LEU A 34 10.47 13.29 10.86
N LEU A 35 9.79 12.33 11.49
CA LEU A 35 10.37 11.56 12.60
C LEU A 35 11.51 10.64 12.13
N LEU A 36 11.41 10.10 10.91
CA LEU A 36 12.48 9.36 10.28
C LEU A 36 13.69 10.25 10.01
N GLY A 37 13.51 11.39 9.37
CA GLY A 37 14.58 12.34 9.11
C GLY A 37 15.30 12.79 10.39
N ALA A 38 14.54 13.10 11.45
CA ALA A 38 15.11 13.42 12.76
C ALA A 38 15.88 12.23 13.38
N GLY A 39 15.34 11.02 13.24
CA GLY A 39 15.99 9.77 13.65
C GLY A 39 17.33 9.58 12.96
N ASN A 40 17.36 9.69 11.64
CA ASN A 40 18.54 9.46 10.81
C ASN A 40 19.62 10.50 11.09
N TYR A 41 19.22 11.77 11.20
CA TYR A 41 20.14 12.84 11.59
C TYR A 41 20.73 12.57 12.98
N THR A 42 19.90 12.20 13.96
CA THR A 42 20.38 11.89 15.31
C THR A 42 21.29 10.66 15.33
N GLN A 43 21.01 9.67 14.50
CA GLN A 43 21.89 8.51 14.31
C GLN A 43 23.25 8.90 13.71
N GLN A 44 23.29 9.85 12.77
CA GLN A 44 24.55 10.43 12.27
C GLN A 44 25.30 11.17 13.39
N VAL A 45 24.59 11.95 14.20
CA VAL A 45 25.17 12.62 15.38
C VAL A 45 25.75 11.62 16.39
N LEU A 46 25.02 10.54 16.66
CA LEU A 46 25.45 9.47 17.55
C LEU A 46 26.63 8.67 17.02
N THR A 47 26.87 8.62 15.70
CA THR A 47 28.01 7.92 15.08
C THR A 47 29.20 8.82 14.74
N GLY A 48 29.01 10.14 14.75
CA GLY A 48 30.07 11.12 14.48
C GLY A 48 31.16 11.11 15.56
N PRO A 49 32.44 10.95 15.22
CA PRO A 49 33.49 10.89 16.24
C PRO A 49 33.73 12.26 16.87
N THR A 50 34.12 12.28 18.13
CA THR A 50 34.64 13.48 18.79
C THR A 50 36.12 13.65 18.47
N ARG A 51 36.66 14.87 18.66
CA ARG A 51 38.07 15.13 18.41
C ARG A 51 39.02 14.18 19.19
N PRO A 52 38.83 13.94 20.51
CA PRO A 52 39.68 12.99 21.24
C PRO A 52 39.53 11.53 20.77
N GLU A 53 38.34 11.12 20.29
CA GLU A 53 38.16 9.78 19.72
C GLU A 53 38.91 9.63 18.39
N LEU A 54 38.94 10.70 17.58
CA LEU A 54 39.68 10.75 16.32
C LEU A 54 41.19 10.73 16.55
N ASP A 55 41.71 11.55 17.48
CA ASP A 55 43.13 11.58 17.84
C ASP A 55 43.61 10.21 18.37
N ARG A 56 42.79 9.56 19.21
CA ARG A 56 43.08 8.20 19.71
C ARG A 56 43.12 7.17 18.59
N ALA A 57 42.27 7.32 17.58
CA ALA A 57 42.27 6.44 16.41
C ALA A 57 43.53 6.67 15.57
N HIS A 58 43.88 7.93 15.32
CA HIS A 58 45.05 8.31 14.53
C HIS A 58 46.37 7.92 15.20
N ALA A 59 46.46 8.02 16.54
CA ALA A 59 47.60 7.52 17.31
C ALA A 59 47.84 6.01 17.15
N LYS A 60 46.80 5.25 16.77
CA LYS A 60 46.87 3.82 16.45
C LYS A 60 46.97 3.55 14.95
N GLN A 61 47.22 4.58 14.13
CA GLN A 61 47.23 4.53 12.67
C GLN A 61 45.91 4.00 12.09
N THR A 62 44.80 4.29 12.75
CA THR A 62 43.44 3.95 12.30
C THR A 62 42.61 5.21 12.03
N TRP A 63 41.57 5.10 11.21
CA TRP A 63 40.71 6.22 10.84
C TRP A 63 39.26 6.00 11.27
N LEU A 64 38.50 7.08 11.45
CA LEU A 64 37.05 7.06 11.67
C LEU A 64 36.36 7.76 10.49
N ASP A 65 35.13 7.35 10.16
CA ASP A 65 34.37 8.01 9.10
C ASP A 65 33.72 9.28 9.67
N VAL A 66 33.75 10.38 8.91
CA VAL A 66 33.11 11.66 9.27
C VAL A 66 32.28 12.14 8.09
N GLY A 67 31.20 12.89 8.33
CA GLY A 67 30.37 13.42 7.24
C GLY A 67 29.35 12.43 6.67
N ILE A 68 29.34 11.17 7.13
CA ILE A 68 28.52 10.10 6.55
C ILE A 68 27.94 9.18 7.62
N PRO A 69 26.79 8.52 7.36
CA PRO A 69 26.32 7.42 8.18
C PRO A 69 27.37 6.30 8.22
N SER A 70 27.90 5.98 9.41
CA SER A 70 28.93 4.95 9.57
C SER A 70 28.61 3.95 10.66
N ILE A 71 28.21 2.76 10.23
CA ILE A 71 28.05 1.58 11.10
C ILE A 71 29.42 1.13 11.65
N ARG A 72 30.51 1.37 10.92
CA ARG A 72 31.87 1.02 11.35
C ARG A 72 32.29 1.78 12.61
N ASN A 73 31.88 3.05 12.72
CA ASN A 73 32.17 3.86 13.89
C ASN A 73 31.49 3.32 15.16
N LEU A 74 30.39 2.57 15.06
CA LEU A 74 29.70 1.99 16.21
C LEU A 74 30.63 1.11 17.06
N GLY A 75 31.55 0.38 16.42
CA GLY A 75 32.53 -0.45 17.13
C GLY A 75 33.67 0.33 17.81
N LYS A 76 33.70 1.66 17.68
CA LYS A 76 34.78 2.54 18.16
C LYS A 76 34.31 3.63 19.12
N ILE A 77 33.00 3.83 19.27
CA ILE A 77 32.37 4.82 20.17
C ILE A 77 31.86 4.15 21.45
N SER A 78 31.40 4.96 22.41
CA SER A 78 30.87 4.44 23.68
C SER A 78 29.58 3.62 23.51
N PHE A 79 29.42 2.59 24.35
CA PHE A 79 28.25 1.70 24.35
C PHE A 79 26.91 2.46 24.48
N LYS A 80 26.87 3.55 25.26
CA LYS A 80 25.66 4.38 25.41
C LYS A 80 25.18 4.94 24.08
N ARG A 81 26.10 5.40 23.23
CA ARG A 81 25.80 5.93 21.89
C ARG A 81 25.33 4.82 20.96
N VAL A 82 25.95 3.64 21.04
CA VAL A 82 25.54 2.46 20.26
C VAL A 82 24.12 2.02 20.65
N ALA A 83 23.82 1.92 21.94
CA ALA A 83 22.48 1.54 22.41
C ALA A 83 21.41 2.54 21.97
N ALA A 84 21.69 3.85 22.06
CA ALA A 84 20.80 4.90 21.55
C ALA A 84 20.59 4.77 20.03
N TRP A 85 21.67 4.55 19.28
CA TRP A 85 21.63 4.39 17.83
C TRP A 85 20.78 3.18 17.40
N ILE A 86 20.96 2.03 18.07
CA ILE A 86 20.21 0.80 17.79
C ILE A 86 18.72 1.00 18.13
N THR A 87 18.42 1.67 19.23
CA THR A 87 17.03 1.97 19.63
C THR A 87 16.32 2.80 18.57
N LEU A 88 16.98 3.83 18.04
CA LEU A 88 16.44 4.64 16.94
C LEU A 88 16.31 3.85 15.62
N ALA A 89 17.24 2.94 15.33
CA ALA A 89 17.18 2.10 14.14
C ALA A 89 15.98 1.14 14.19
N ILE A 90 15.85 0.36 15.26
CA ILE A 90 14.81 -0.66 15.41
C ILE A 90 13.42 -0.04 15.45
N SER A 91 13.25 1.09 16.15
CA SER A 91 11.96 1.80 16.20
C SER A 91 11.52 2.39 14.85
N SER A 92 12.40 2.49 13.86
CA SER A 92 12.08 3.01 12.52
C SER A 92 11.46 1.96 11.60
N ILE A 93 11.78 0.67 11.78
CA ILE A 93 11.33 -0.41 10.89
C ILE A 93 9.79 -0.55 10.86
N PRO A 94 9.08 -0.59 12.00
CA PRO A 94 7.62 -0.76 12.01
C PRO A 94 6.88 0.43 11.37
N ILE A 95 7.45 1.63 11.47
CA ILE A 95 6.89 2.85 10.86
C ILE A 95 6.89 2.74 9.34
N HIS A 96 7.87 2.08 8.72
CA HIS A 96 7.88 1.88 7.27
C HIS A 96 6.97 0.76 6.81
N LEU A 97 6.93 -0.34 7.56
CA LEU A 97 6.27 -1.56 7.12
C LEU A 97 4.77 -1.57 7.43
N LEU A 98 4.37 -1.10 8.60
CA LEU A 98 3.02 -1.33 9.13
C LEU A 98 2.07 -0.15 8.90
N TYR A 99 2.61 1.05 8.62
CA TYR A 99 1.82 2.28 8.66
C TYR A 99 0.71 2.31 7.60
N ASN A 100 0.99 1.82 6.39
CA ASN A 100 -0.01 1.71 5.32
C ASN A 100 -1.11 0.69 5.64
N SER A 101 -0.92 -0.16 6.64
CA SER A 101 -1.87 -1.20 7.04
C SER A 101 -2.60 -0.88 8.35
N VAL A 102 -2.22 0.19 9.07
CA VAL A 102 -2.91 0.61 10.31
C VAL A 102 -4.34 1.04 10.02
N VAL A 103 -4.53 1.79 8.95
CA VAL A 103 -5.84 2.25 8.47
C VAL A 103 -6.07 1.66 7.10
N TYR A 104 -7.21 1.01 6.89
CA TYR A 104 -7.58 0.46 5.60
C TYR A 104 -9.06 0.67 5.33
N PHE A 105 -9.40 0.56 4.05
CA PHE A 105 -10.74 0.80 3.53
C PHE A 105 -11.43 -0.53 3.27
N GLU A 106 -12.68 -0.64 3.71
CA GLU A 106 -13.55 -1.79 3.47
C GLU A 106 -14.78 -1.32 2.70
N THR A 107 -15.04 -1.95 1.55
CA THR A 107 -16.24 -1.71 0.72
C THR A 107 -17.29 -2.77 0.98
N SER A 108 -18.57 -2.39 0.96
CA SER A 108 -19.67 -3.35 0.92
C SER A 108 -19.58 -4.22 -0.34
N ALA A 109 -19.78 -5.52 -0.20
CA ALA A 109 -19.99 -6.44 -1.31
C ALA A 109 -21.41 -6.99 -1.18
N ASN A 110 -22.32 -6.50 -2.02
CA ASN A 110 -23.72 -6.89 -1.96
C ASN A 110 -23.90 -8.25 -2.64
N GLU A 111 -24.66 -9.12 -2.01
CA GLU A 111 -25.28 -10.26 -2.67
C GLU A 111 -26.44 -9.75 -3.53
N TYR A 112 -26.64 -10.35 -4.70
CA TYR A 112 -27.68 -9.92 -5.62
C TYR A 112 -28.22 -11.06 -6.49
N TRP A 113 -29.45 -10.88 -6.95
CA TRP A 113 -30.09 -11.76 -7.91
C TRP A 113 -30.14 -11.16 -9.30
N VAL A 114 -30.09 -12.03 -10.30
CA VAL A 114 -30.19 -11.70 -11.72
C VAL A 114 -31.45 -12.34 -12.27
N TYR A 115 -32.36 -11.53 -12.83
CA TYR A 115 -33.65 -11.98 -13.35
C TYR A 115 -33.78 -11.64 -14.84
N PRO A 116 -33.69 -12.61 -15.75
CA PRO A 116 -34.01 -12.40 -17.16
C PRO A 116 -35.52 -12.42 -17.39
N THR A 117 -36.07 -11.43 -18.10
CA THR A 117 -37.48 -11.42 -18.46
C THR A 117 -37.78 -10.51 -19.66
N ALA A 118 -38.97 -10.65 -20.24
CA ALA A 118 -39.50 -9.72 -21.22
C ALA A 118 -40.09 -8.48 -20.52
N TYR A 119 -39.96 -7.31 -21.14
CA TYR A 119 -40.55 -6.08 -20.59
C TYR A 119 -42.08 -6.15 -20.42
N GLY A 120 -42.76 -6.85 -21.33
CA GLY A 120 -44.22 -7.05 -21.27
C GLY A 120 -44.64 -7.81 -20.02
N ASP A 121 -43.99 -8.95 -19.74
CA ASP A 121 -44.29 -9.80 -18.58
C ASP A 121 -43.96 -9.10 -17.24
N LEU A 122 -42.92 -8.27 -17.25
CA LEU A 122 -42.49 -7.51 -16.07
C LEU A 122 -43.52 -6.45 -15.67
N THR A 123 -44.12 -5.79 -16.66
CA THR A 123 -45.09 -4.71 -16.45
C THR A 123 -46.53 -5.20 -16.34
N ASP A 124 -46.82 -6.42 -16.75
CA ASP A 124 -48.12 -7.06 -16.56
C ASP A 124 -48.35 -7.40 -15.06
N PRO A 125 -49.35 -6.78 -14.39
CA PRO A 125 -49.66 -7.07 -13.00
C PRO A 125 -50.32 -8.44 -12.77
N THR A 126 -50.84 -9.08 -13.82
CA THR A 126 -51.50 -10.38 -13.76
C THR A 126 -50.54 -11.55 -13.96
N HIS A 127 -49.39 -11.29 -14.59
CA HIS A 127 -48.34 -12.28 -14.78
C HIS A 127 -47.63 -12.55 -13.44
N SER A 128 -47.54 -13.81 -13.02
CA SER A 128 -46.75 -14.22 -11.84
C SER A 128 -45.63 -15.15 -12.27
N TYR A 129 -44.43 -14.89 -11.76
CA TYR A 129 -43.25 -15.71 -11.98
C TYR A 129 -43.15 -16.90 -11.01
N GLY A 130 -44.19 -17.14 -10.19
CA GLY A 130 -44.20 -18.17 -9.16
C GLY A 130 -43.10 -18.00 -8.09
N ASN A 131 -42.54 -16.79 -7.99
CA ASN A 131 -41.44 -16.44 -7.10
C ASN A 131 -41.78 -15.14 -6.38
N ALA A 132 -42.05 -15.24 -5.08
CA ALA A 132 -42.48 -14.10 -4.28
C ALA A 132 -41.46 -12.95 -4.25
N ASP A 133 -40.15 -13.24 -4.30
CA ASP A 133 -39.11 -12.21 -4.34
C ASP A 133 -39.18 -11.43 -5.66
N PHE A 134 -39.28 -12.14 -6.79
CA PHE A 134 -39.31 -11.50 -8.11
C PHE A 134 -40.64 -10.78 -8.34
N ASP A 135 -41.76 -11.39 -7.95
CA ASP A 135 -43.07 -10.77 -8.02
C ASP A 135 -43.14 -9.50 -7.14
N ALA A 136 -42.47 -9.48 -5.98
CA ALA A 136 -42.37 -8.28 -5.15
C ALA A 136 -41.59 -7.15 -5.83
N LEU A 137 -40.57 -7.45 -6.66
CA LEU A 137 -39.78 -6.42 -7.36
C LEU A 137 -40.64 -5.56 -8.29
N LYS A 138 -41.75 -6.10 -8.83
CA LYS A 138 -42.72 -5.35 -9.67
C LYS A 138 -43.25 -4.09 -8.97
N THR A 139 -43.36 -4.13 -7.64
CA THR A 139 -43.84 -2.98 -6.84
C THR A 139 -42.77 -1.92 -6.57
N SER A 140 -41.50 -2.24 -6.80
CA SER A 140 -40.34 -1.38 -6.55
C SER A 140 -39.55 -1.03 -7.81
N LEU A 141 -40.14 -1.16 -9.00
CA LEU A 141 -39.47 -0.87 -10.28
C LEU A 141 -38.93 0.57 -10.39
N ASN A 142 -39.48 1.50 -9.62
CA ASN A 142 -38.99 2.88 -9.50
C ASN A 142 -37.61 3.00 -8.81
N GLU A 143 -37.17 1.98 -8.07
CA GLU A 143 -35.83 1.92 -7.45
C GLU A 143 -34.76 1.41 -8.44
N PHE A 144 -35.19 0.92 -9.60
CA PHE A 144 -34.31 0.42 -10.65
C PHE A 144 -33.95 1.53 -11.63
N GLU A 145 -32.68 1.55 -12.01
CA GLU A 145 -32.15 2.42 -13.04
C GLU A 145 -31.96 1.63 -14.34
N ASN A 146 -32.39 2.21 -15.45
CA ASN A 146 -32.13 1.66 -16.78
C ASN A 146 -30.66 1.92 -17.17
N LEU A 147 -29.92 0.84 -17.44
CA LEU A 147 -28.53 0.84 -17.88
C LEU A 147 -28.41 0.18 -19.25
N THR A 148 -27.55 0.73 -20.09
CA THR A 148 -27.11 0.05 -21.32
C THR A 148 -26.34 -1.23 -21.00
N ASN A 149 -26.22 -2.15 -21.96
CA ASN A 149 -25.47 -3.40 -21.76
C ASN A 149 -24.03 -3.12 -21.28
N SER A 150 -23.33 -2.16 -21.87
CA SER A 150 -21.95 -1.81 -21.47
C SER A 150 -21.86 -1.26 -20.04
N GLU A 151 -22.79 -0.40 -19.64
CA GLU A 151 -22.88 0.12 -18.26
C GLU A 151 -23.25 -0.98 -17.26
N CYS A 152 -24.17 -1.86 -17.63
CA CYS A 152 -24.55 -3.00 -16.81
C CYS A 152 -23.37 -3.94 -16.58
N MET A 153 -22.62 -4.24 -17.64
CA MET A 153 -21.45 -5.10 -17.54
C MET A 153 -20.33 -4.44 -16.74
N ALA A 154 -20.12 -3.13 -16.87
CA ALA A 154 -19.17 -2.41 -16.04
C ALA A 154 -19.58 -2.40 -14.55
N ALA A 155 -20.88 -2.35 -14.25
CA ALA A 155 -21.40 -2.31 -12.88
C ALA A 155 -21.30 -3.67 -12.16
N TYR A 156 -21.67 -4.75 -12.86
CA TYR A 156 -21.77 -6.10 -12.27
C TYR A 156 -20.60 -7.03 -12.61
N GLY A 157 -19.79 -6.71 -13.60
CA GLY A 157 -18.61 -7.47 -14.05
C GLY A 157 -17.41 -7.41 -13.10
N GLN A 158 -17.66 -7.27 -11.80
CA GLN A 158 -16.66 -7.15 -10.75
C GLN A 158 -17.08 -7.97 -9.53
N LYS A 159 -16.09 -8.44 -8.76
CA LYS A 159 -16.36 -9.27 -7.58
C LYS A 159 -17.09 -8.52 -6.46
N LEU A 160 -16.75 -7.23 -6.27
CA LEU A 160 -17.28 -6.40 -5.19
C LEU A 160 -18.28 -5.41 -5.77
N VAL A 161 -19.54 -5.84 -5.90
CA VAL A 161 -20.63 -4.94 -6.30
C VAL A 161 -21.03 -4.11 -5.09
N SER A 162 -20.76 -2.81 -5.16
CA SER A 162 -21.14 -1.82 -4.13
C SER A 162 -22.10 -0.80 -4.74
N GLY A 163 -23.09 -0.35 -3.98
CA GLY A 163 -24.05 0.67 -4.43
C GLY A 163 -25.16 0.18 -5.35
N ARG A 164 -25.15 -1.11 -5.68
CA ARG A 164 -26.15 -1.79 -6.51
C ARG A 164 -26.48 -3.15 -5.91
N SER A 165 -27.67 -3.65 -6.21
CA SER A 165 -28.14 -4.98 -5.76
C SER A 165 -28.76 -5.73 -6.93
N ASP A 166 -29.98 -6.22 -6.82
CA ASP A 166 -30.63 -7.04 -7.84
C ASP A 166 -30.64 -6.36 -9.22
N VAL A 167 -30.52 -7.18 -10.26
CA VAL A 167 -30.53 -6.75 -11.67
C VAL A 167 -31.56 -7.56 -12.45
N ILE A 168 -32.33 -6.87 -13.28
CA ILE A 168 -33.30 -7.48 -14.20
C ILE A 168 -32.77 -7.29 -15.61
N LEU A 169 -32.55 -8.38 -16.35
CA LEU A 169 -32.13 -8.33 -17.76
C LEU A 169 -33.39 -8.29 -18.61
N ILE A 170 -33.54 -7.23 -19.41
CA ILE A 170 -34.65 -7.10 -20.35
C ILE A 170 -34.25 -7.75 -21.66
N LEU A 171 -34.97 -8.82 -22.00
CA LEU A 171 -34.73 -9.62 -23.18
C LEU A 171 -35.61 -9.17 -24.35
N ASP A 172 -35.07 -9.26 -25.56
CA ASP A 172 -35.82 -9.00 -26.79
C ASP A 172 -36.91 -10.08 -26.95
N PRO A 173 -38.21 -9.69 -26.94
CA PRO A 173 -39.33 -10.63 -27.03
C PRO A 173 -39.33 -11.45 -28.32
N SER A 174 -38.67 -10.97 -29.39
CA SER A 174 -38.54 -11.72 -30.65
C SER A 174 -37.55 -12.89 -30.55
N THR A 175 -36.68 -12.88 -29.55
CA THR A 175 -35.62 -13.89 -29.34
C THR A 175 -35.94 -14.92 -28.27
N ILE A 176 -37.06 -14.74 -27.56
CA ILE A 176 -37.51 -15.60 -26.47
C ILE A 176 -38.91 -16.15 -26.74
N ASP A 177 -39.26 -17.23 -26.05
CA ASP A 177 -40.60 -17.80 -26.03
C ASP A 177 -40.96 -17.99 -24.55
N THR A 178 -41.55 -16.96 -23.93
CA THR A 178 -41.82 -16.89 -22.48
C THR A 178 -43.11 -17.60 -22.09
N GLU A 179 -43.50 -18.67 -22.80
CA GLU A 179 -44.67 -19.47 -22.45
C GLU A 179 -44.57 -20.14 -21.06
N SER A 180 -43.38 -20.20 -20.47
CA SER A 180 -43.16 -20.77 -19.14
C SER A 180 -43.10 -19.70 -18.05
N SER A 181 -43.92 -19.84 -17.00
CA SER A 181 -43.90 -18.98 -15.80
C SER A 181 -42.61 -19.09 -14.95
N TYR A 182 -41.57 -19.74 -15.47
CA TYR A 182 -40.33 -20.03 -14.75
C TYR A 182 -39.14 -19.31 -15.40
N THR A 183 -38.65 -18.25 -14.75
CA THR A 183 -37.41 -17.57 -15.15
C THR A 183 -36.23 -18.17 -14.39
N VAL A 184 -35.19 -18.61 -15.09
CA VAL A 184 -33.91 -18.94 -14.45
C VAL A 184 -33.36 -17.69 -13.77
N ARG A 185 -32.96 -17.80 -12.50
CA ARG A 185 -32.27 -16.72 -11.78
C ARG A 185 -30.85 -17.12 -11.46
N TRP A 186 -29.93 -16.16 -11.54
CA TRP A 186 -28.56 -16.33 -11.05
C TRP A 186 -28.35 -15.59 -9.73
N PHE A 187 -27.44 -16.11 -8.91
CA PHE A 187 -27.08 -15.50 -7.63
C PHE A 187 -25.62 -15.06 -7.67
N GLY A 188 -25.40 -13.76 -7.54
CA GLY A 188 -24.09 -13.17 -7.33
C GLY A 188 -23.75 -13.17 -5.84
N ASP A 189 -22.84 -14.04 -5.44
CA ASP A 189 -22.31 -14.10 -4.07
C ASP A 189 -20.79 -13.84 -4.07
N PRO A 190 -20.32 -12.74 -3.46
CA PRO A 190 -18.89 -12.41 -3.41
C PRO A 190 -18.05 -13.41 -2.60
N ASN A 191 -18.69 -14.21 -1.72
CA ASN A 191 -18.03 -15.16 -0.82
C ASN A 191 -18.02 -16.60 -1.37
N ARG A 192 -18.72 -16.86 -2.48
CA ARG A 192 -18.80 -18.20 -3.07
C ARG A 192 -17.41 -18.63 -3.59
N ARG A 193 -16.98 -19.83 -3.19
CA ARG A 193 -15.72 -20.41 -3.67
C ARG A 193 -15.91 -21.10 -5.01
N GLY A 194 -14.98 -20.88 -5.95
CA GLY A 194 -14.92 -21.58 -7.23
C GLY A 194 -15.83 -21.03 -8.33
N SER A 195 -16.59 -19.97 -8.07
CA SER A 195 -17.35 -19.23 -9.08
C SER A 195 -17.35 -17.75 -8.69
N GLU A 196 -17.11 -16.88 -9.66
CA GLU A 196 -17.17 -15.45 -9.47
C GLU A 196 -18.63 -14.97 -9.59
N PRO A 197 -19.04 -13.93 -8.84
CA PRO A 197 -20.44 -13.49 -8.81
C PRO A 197 -20.97 -13.01 -10.16
N TYR A 198 -20.08 -12.71 -11.10
CA TYR A 198 -20.38 -12.23 -12.46
C TYR A 198 -20.32 -13.34 -13.53
N ASP A 199 -20.12 -14.60 -13.16
CA ASP A 199 -20.01 -15.70 -14.13
C ASP A 199 -21.27 -15.89 -15.00
N TRP A 200 -22.43 -15.46 -14.50
CA TRP A 200 -23.71 -15.49 -15.23
C TRP A 200 -23.68 -14.69 -16.54
N MET A 201 -22.76 -13.73 -16.67
CA MET A 201 -22.64 -12.85 -17.84
C MET A 201 -22.02 -13.55 -19.05
N CYS A 202 -21.34 -14.68 -18.85
CA CYS A 202 -20.46 -15.28 -19.85
C CYS A 202 -21.15 -16.33 -20.75
N GLY A 203 -22.48 -16.43 -20.73
CA GLY A 203 -23.24 -17.34 -21.60
C GLY A 203 -22.94 -18.83 -21.41
N ARG A 204 -22.28 -19.20 -20.32
CA ARG A 204 -21.74 -20.54 -20.09
C ARG A 204 -22.55 -21.31 -19.06
N LYS A 205 -22.44 -22.65 -19.11
CA LYS A 205 -22.96 -23.50 -18.04
C LYS A 205 -22.30 -23.12 -16.71
N PRO A 206 -23.04 -23.10 -15.58
CA PRO A 206 -22.52 -22.72 -14.25
C PRO A 206 -21.34 -23.54 -13.72
N TRP A 207 -20.93 -24.59 -14.42
CA TRP A 207 -19.87 -25.55 -14.05
C TRP A 207 -18.79 -25.70 -15.14
N ALA A 208 -18.65 -24.73 -16.05
CA ALA A 208 -17.56 -24.73 -17.01
C ALA A 208 -16.23 -24.35 -16.33
N ASP A 209 -15.18 -25.14 -16.51
CA ASP A 209 -13.87 -24.97 -15.84
C ASP A 209 -13.08 -23.71 -16.27
N ALA A 210 -13.62 -22.91 -17.19
CA ALA A 210 -12.96 -21.70 -17.69
C ALA A 210 -13.47 -20.45 -16.96
N GLN A 211 -12.56 -19.59 -16.52
CA GLN A 211 -12.88 -18.32 -15.86
C GLN A 211 -13.69 -17.38 -16.79
N CYS A 212 -14.65 -16.64 -16.22
CA CYS A 212 -15.37 -15.59 -16.95
C CYS A 212 -14.49 -14.34 -17.11
N ASP A 213 -14.25 -13.93 -18.36
CA ASP A 213 -13.56 -12.68 -18.69
C ASP A 213 -14.57 -11.71 -19.30
N VAL A 214 -15.18 -10.90 -18.43
CA VAL A 214 -16.19 -9.89 -18.82
C VAL A 214 -15.58 -8.83 -19.76
N SER A 215 -14.27 -8.57 -19.67
CA SER A 215 -13.63 -7.56 -20.51
C SER A 215 -13.53 -7.95 -21.99
N SER A 216 -13.66 -9.25 -22.27
CA SER A 216 -13.67 -9.81 -23.62
C SER A 216 -15.07 -9.89 -24.26
N LEU A 217 -16.13 -9.61 -23.50
CA LEU A 217 -17.50 -9.69 -23.97
C LEU A 217 -17.86 -8.48 -24.83
N ASP A 218 -18.59 -8.74 -25.91
CA ASP A 218 -19.20 -7.69 -26.72
C ASP A 218 -20.55 -7.29 -26.10
N ALA A 219 -20.77 -5.98 -25.93
CA ALA A 219 -22.01 -5.45 -25.38
C ALA A 219 -23.19 -5.53 -26.34
N ASP A 220 -22.90 -5.53 -27.64
CA ASP A 220 -23.92 -5.59 -28.69
C ASP A 220 -24.40 -7.03 -28.94
N ASP A 221 -23.56 -8.02 -28.59
CA ASP A 221 -23.82 -9.46 -28.70
C ASP A 221 -23.56 -10.17 -27.35
N TRP A 222 -24.27 -9.73 -26.30
CA TRP A 222 -24.11 -10.28 -24.95
C TRP A 222 -24.57 -11.74 -24.89
N PRO A 223 -23.66 -12.72 -24.67
CA PRO A 223 -24.05 -14.12 -24.59
C PRO A 223 -24.75 -14.43 -23.26
N LEU A 224 -25.97 -14.94 -23.31
CA LEU A 224 -26.67 -15.52 -22.16
C LEU A 224 -26.82 -17.02 -22.30
N TYR A 225 -26.59 -17.73 -21.18
CA TYR A 225 -26.75 -19.18 -21.15
C TYR A 225 -28.23 -19.48 -21.27
N SER A 226 -28.65 -20.20 -22.31
CA SER A 226 -30.02 -20.69 -22.46
C SER A 226 -30.03 -22.21 -22.41
N ASP A 227 -31.04 -22.79 -21.76
CA ASP A 227 -31.39 -24.19 -21.97
C ASP A 227 -32.88 -24.30 -22.31
N ASP A 228 -33.25 -25.42 -22.93
CA ASP A 228 -34.60 -25.68 -23.43
C ASP A 228 -35.70 -25.67 -22.34
N LYS A 229 -35.35 -25.39 -21.06
CA LYS A 229 -36.30 -25.36 -19.94
C LYS A 229 -36.94 -23.99 -19.71
N TRP A 230 -36.36 -22.89 -20.21
CA TRP A 230 -36.89 -21.54 -19.96
C TRP A 230 -36.84 -20.62 -21.19
N VAL A 231 -36.03 -20.92 -22.20
CA VAL A 231 -36.11 -20.28 -23.52
C VAL A 231 -35.92 -21.36 -24.59
N ASN A 232 -36.96 -21.56 -25.41
CA ASN A 232 -36.97 -22.56 -26.50
C ASN A 232 -36.05 -22.17 -27.69
N LYS A 233 -35.49 -20.95 -27.67
CA LYS A 233 -34.56 -20.42 -28.67
C LYS A 233 -33.11 -20.46 -28.17
N THR A 234 -32.20 -20.73 -29.10
CA THR A 234 -30.81 -21.06 -28.81
C THR A 234 -29.99 -19.88 -28.24
N PHE A 235 -30.40 -18.62 -28.50
CA PHE A 235 -29.65 -17.42 -28.10
C PHE A 235 -30.59 -16.23 -27.77
N PRO A 236 -30.97 -16.03 -26.49
CA PRO A 236 -31.73 -14.85 -26.07
C PRO A 236 -30.86 -13.59 -26.14
N ARG A 237 -31.41 -12.49 -26.64
CA ARG A 237 -30.70 -11.20 -26.75
C ARG A 237 -31.10 -10.26 -25.62
N VAL A 238 -30.11 -9.69 -24.93
CA VAL A 238 -30.31 -8.64 -23.91
C VAL A 238 -30.39 -7.28 -24.59
N GLU A 239 -31.50 -6.56 -24.41
CA GLU A 239 -31.64 -5.18 -24.90
C GLU A 239 -30.96 -4.17 -23.96
N HIS A 240 -31.24 -4.30 -22.67
CA HIS A 240 -30.72 -3.45 -21.59
C HIS A 240 -30.93 -4.13 -20.24
N CYS A 241 -30.41 -3.55 -19.17
CA CYS A 241 -30.67 -4.04 -17.82
C CYS A 241 -31.25 -2.97 -16.91
N LEU A 242 -32.09 -3.39 -15.97
CA LEU A 242 -32.58 -2.59 -14.88
C LEU A 242 -31.78 -2.96 -13.64
N SER A 243 -31.04 -2.02 -13.08
CA SER A 243 -30.19 -2.23 -11.90
C SER A 243 -30.77 -1.52 -10.68
N LYS A 244 -31.01 -2.26 -9.60
CA LYS A 244 -31.50 -1.69 -8.34
C LYS A 244 -30.38 -0.91 -7.63
N ARG A 245 -30.61 0.38 -7.39
CA ARG A 245 -29.67 1.22 -6.64
C ARG A 245 -29.78 0.95 -5.14
N THR A 246 -28.64 0.87 -4.47
CA THR A 246 -28.57 0.77 -3.01
C THR A 246 -27.58 1.78 -2.45
N PRO A 247 -27.76 2.26 -1.21
CA PRO A 247 -26.75 3.11 -0.58
C PRO A 247 -25.43 2.35 -0.43
N GLU A 248 -24.35 2.96 -0.94
CA GLU A 248 -22.99 2.47 -0.73
C GLU A 248 -22.56 2.67 0.73
N TYR A 249 -22.22 1.58 1.42
CA TYR A 249 -21.65 1.61 2.75
C TYR A 249 -20.19 1.20 2.71
N CYS A 250 -19.31 2.17 2.91
CA CYS A 250 -17.90 1.93 3.12
C CYS A 250 -17.52 2.20 4.57
N LYS A 251 -16.54 1.42 5.04
CA LYS A 251 -15.96 1.58 6.36
C LYS A 251 -14.50 1.96 6.23
N LEU A 252 -14.08 2.87 7.10
CA LEU A 252 -12.67 3.11 7.34
C LEU A 252 -12.30 2.39 8.62
N VAL A 253 -11.51 1.33 8.49
CA VAL A 253 -11.15 0.44 9.59
C VAL A 253 -9.76 0.78 10.09
N LEU A 254 -9.61 0.71 11.41
CA LEU A 254 -8.38 0.91 12.14
C LEU A 254 -8.01 -0.40 12.84
N ASN A 255 -6.83 -0.93 12.51
CA ASN A 255 -6.26 -2.06 13.24
C ASN A 255 -5.58 -1.54 14.52
N ILE A 256 -6.19 -1.81 15.66
CA ILE A 256 -5.74 -1.28 16.96
C ILE A 256 -4.39 -1.89 17.36
N TYR A 257 -4.13 -3.16 17.02
CA TYR A 257 -2.86 -3.81 17.34
C TYR A 257 -1.70 -3.20 16.55
N LEU A 258 -1.88 -3.00 15.24
CA LEU A 258 -0.88 -2.32 14.41
C LEU A 258 -0.68 -0.87 14.87
N LEU A 259 -1.77 -0.16 15.18
CA LEU A 259 -1.67 1.20 15.73
C LEU A 259 -0.86 1.23 17.02
N ALA A 260 -1.13 0.32 17.96
CA ALA A 260 -0.42 0.25 19.24
C ALA A 260 1.09 0.03 19.05
N ILE A 261 1.48 -0.85 18.12
CA ILE A 261 2.90 -1.06 17.76
C ILE A 261 3.51 0.23 17.20
N VAL A 262 2.87 0.87 16.22
CA VAL A 262 3.39 2.10 15.59
C VAL A 262 3.50 3.24 16.60
N VAL A 263 2.48 3.45 17.43
CA VAL A 263 2.48 4.47 18.48
C VAL A 263 3.57 4.19 19.52
N GLY A 264 3.71 2.94 19.97
CA GLY A 264 4.76 2.53 20.91
C GLY A 264 6.16 2.80 20.35
N CYS A 265 6.42 2.43 19.09
CA CYS A 265 7.69 2.72 18.42
C CYS A 265 7.95 4.23 18.30
N ASN A 266 6.94 5.03 17.97
CA ASN A 266 7.06 6.48 17.90
C ASN A 266 7.39 7.11 19.26
N VAL A 267 6.77 6.64 20.34
CA VAL A 267 7.07 7.11 21.71
C VAL A 267 8.51 6.76 22.08
N VAL A 268 8.95 5.52 21.86
CA VAL A 268 10.34 5.11 22.10
C VAL A 268 11.32 5.98 21.31
N LYS A 269 10.98 6.29 20.05
CA LYS A 269 11.80 7.14 19.18
C LYS A 269 11.88 8.57 19.70
N LEU A 270 10.76 9.19 20.05
CA LEU A 270 10.73 10.54 20.63
C LEU A 270 11.53 10.62 21.94
N VAL A 271 11.40 9.62 22.81
CA VAL A 271 12.19 9.53 24.04
C VAL A 271 13.68 9.39 23.72
N GLY A 272 14.05 8.52 22.78
CA GLY A 272 15.45 8.35 22.35
C GLY A 272 16.07 9.63 21.76
N LEU A 273 15.30 10.37 20.95
CA LEU A 273 15.69 11.67 20.42
C LEU A 273 15.91 12.69 21.55
N GLY A 274 14.95 12.82 22.46
CA GLY A 274 15.03 13.74 23.59
C GLY A 274 16.18 13.40 24.56
N LEU A 275 16.38 12.12 24.88
CA LEU A 275 17.49 11.68 25.70
C LEU A 275 18.83 11.95 25.04
N THR A 276 18.94 11.76 23.73
CA THR A 276 20.16 12.08 22.98
C THR A 276 20.44 13.58 23.05
N TRP A 277 19.44 14.42 22.81
CA TRP A 277 19.54 15.87 22.92
C TRP A 277 20.02 16.34 24.31
N LEU A 278 19.48 15.76 25.38
CA LEU A 278 19.81 16.16 26.75
C LEU A 278 21.15 15.58 27.26
N CYS A 279 21.51 14.36 26.84
CA CYS A 279 22.65 13.64 27.39
C CYS A 279 23.94 13.81 26.57
N LEU A 280 23.84 14.14 25.28
CA LEU A 280 25.00 14.26 24.41
C LEU A 280 25.69 15.61 24.61
N LYS A 281 26.56 15.68 25.62
CA LYS A 281 27.32 16.90 25.96
C LYS A 281 28.56 17.14 25.10
N GLN A 282 29.05 16.12 24.40
CA GLN A 282 30.25 16.22 23.57
C GLN A 282 29.88 16.73 22.18
N GLN A 283 30.74 17.55 21.56
CA GLN A 283 30.56 18.02 20.19
C GLN A 283 31.17 16.99 19.21
N PRO A 284 30.38 16.14 18.56
CA PRO A 284 30.87 15.29 17.48
C PRO A 284 31.25 16.14 16.27
N LEU A 285 32.25 15.70 15.53
CA LEU A 285 32.61 16.24 14.22
C LEU A 285 31.66 15.60 13.21
N LEU A 286 30.71 16.39 12.69
CA LEU A 286 29.62 15.88 11.85
C LEU A 286 29.92 16.06 10.38
N THR A 287 30.60 17.16 10.03
CA THR A 287 30.91 17.53 8.65
C THR A 287 32.42 17.54 8.42
N LEU A 288 32.81 17.48 7.15
CA LEU A 288 34.21 17.70 6.77
C LEU A 288 34.70 19.10 7.20
N GLY A 289 33.81 20.09 7.18
CA GLY A 289 34.09 21.44 7.66
C GLY A 289 34.47 21.46 9.14
N ASP A 290 33.74 20.74 9.99
CA ASP A 290 34.04 20.63 11.43
C ASP A 290 35.42 20.03 11.66
N VAL A 291 35.76 19.00 10.87
CA VAL A 291 37.07 18.34 10.92
C VAL A 291 38.19 19.30 10.51
N MET A 292 38.03 20.00 9.39
CA MET A 292 39.02 20.98 8.91
C MET A 292 39.22 22.11 9.93
N ALA A 293 38.12 22.69 10.44
CA ALA A 293 38.19 23.74 11.45
C ALA A 293 38.90 23.26 12.72
N SER A 294 38.59 22.04 13.18
CA SER A 294 39.24 21.44 14.35
C SER A 294 40.74 21.22 14.13
N PHE A 295 41.16 20.68 12.98
CA PHE A 295 42.58 20.42 12.70
C PHE A 295 43.39 21.69 12.37
N LEU A 296 42.74 22.75 11.88
CA LEU A 296 43.41 24.05 11.71
C LEU A 296 43.70 24.71 13.07
N GLN A 297 42.82 24.52 14.05
CA GLN A 297 43.00 25.07 15.40
C GLN A 297 43.99 24.24 16.23
N ASP A 298 43.92 22.92 16.13
CA ASP A 298 44.81 21.98 16.81
C ASP A 298 45.29 20.93 15.80
N PRO A 299 46.50 21.07 15.21
CA PRO A 299 47.01 20.13 14.21
C PRO A 299 47.28 18.74 14.78
N ASP A 300 46.85 17.69 14.09
CA ASP A 300 47.10 16.31 14.53
C ASP A 300 48.55 15.87 14.26
N PRO A 301 49.33 15.52 15.29
CA PRO A 301 50.71 15.09 15.12
C PRO A 301 50.85 13.75 14.40
N ALA A 302 49.86 12.86 14.49
CA ALA A 302 49.91 11.52 13.89
C ALA A 302 49.76 11.54 12.35
N THR A 303 49.23 12.63 11.79
CA THR A 303 49.08 12.84 10.34
C THR A 303 50.10 13.81 9.75
N LYS A 304 51.10 14.22 10.54
CA LYS A 304 52.18 15.10 10.05
C LYS A 304 52.88 14.47 8.84
N ASN A 305 53.08 15.26 7.79
CA ASN A 305 53.68 14.84 6.50
C ASN A 305 52.85 13.80 5.70
N CYS A 306 51.57 13.58 6.03
CA CYS A 306 50.69 12.64 5.33
C CYS A 306 49.66 13.34 4.40
N SER A 307 49.98 14.51 3.86
CA SER A 307 49.04 15.35 3.09
C SER A 307 48.53 14.71 1.79
N LEU A 308 49.26 13.75 1.22
CA LEU A 308 48.88 13.00 0.01
C LEU A 308 48.35 11.59 0.33
N MET A 309 48.00 11.32 1.59
CA MET A 309 47.51 10.01 2.02
C MET A 309 46.20 9.65 1.31
N SER A 310 46.20 8.50 0.63
CA SER A 310 45.00 7.98 -0.02
C SER A 310 44.18 7.09 0.92
N LYS A 311 42.91 6.88 0.56
CA LYS A 311 42.03 5.91 1.23
C LYS A 311 42.63 4.49 1.31
N SER A 312 43.41 4.06 0.31
CA SER A 312 44.03 2.73 0.29
C SER A 312 45.27 2.62 1.17
N SER A 313 45.97 3.73 1.44
CA SER A 313 47.07 3.81 2.41
C SER A 313 46.51 3.71 3.83
N GLY A 314 45.39 4.41 4.10
CA GLY A 314 44.65 4.26 5.34
C GLY A 314 44.28 2.81 5.62
N HIS A 315 43.64 2.12 4.66
CA HIS A 315 43.23 0.71 4.81
C HIS A 315 44.37 -0.27 5.10
N ARG A 316 45.60 0.01 4.63
CA ARG A 316 46.77 -0.84 4.82
C ARG A 316 47.52 -0.58 6.14
N LEU A 317 46.99 0.30 7.02
CA LEU A 317 47.61 0.69 8.30
C LEU A 317 49.04 1.25 8.15
N TYR A 318 49.41 1.73 6.96
CA TYR A 318 50.71 2.35 6.70
C TYR A 318 50.55 3.85 6.49
N TRP A 319 50.96 4.63 7.50
CA TRP A 319 50.83 6.09 7.55
C TRP A 319 52.21 6.74 7.37
N GLY A 320 52.93 6.33 6.33
CA GLY A 320 54.25 6.88 5.97
C GLY A 320 54.17 7.85 4.79
N PRO A 321 55.17 8.73 4.62
CA PRO A 321 55.28 9.57 3.44
C PRO A 321 55.51 8.68 2.21
N GLU A 322 54.57 8.72 1.27
CA GLU A 322 54.62 7.98 0.01
C GLU A 322 54.51 8.99 -1.14
N LEU A 323 55.50 9.03 -2.02
CA LEU A 323 55.43 9.80 -3.26
C LEU A 323 54.35 9.16 -4.14
N ARG A 324 53.35 9.95 -4.52
CA ARG A 324 52.30 9.53 -5.44
C ARG A 324 52.29 10.39 -6.68
N GLU A 325 52.33 9.72 -7.81
CA GLU A 325 52.18 10.33 -9.12
C GLU A 325 50.71 10.63 -9.39
N TRP A 326 50.43 11.84 -9.89
CA TRP A 326 49.08 12.23 -10.27
C TRP A 326 48.73 11.58 -11.61
N LEU A 327 47.86 10.57 -11.58
CA LEU A 327 47.36 9.90 -12.78
C LEU A 327 46.08 10.58 -13.25
N LEU A 328 46.04 11.07 -14.49
CA LEU A 328 44.81 11.58 -15.11
C LEU A 328 43.82 10.43 -15.31
N GLY A 329 42.76 10.40 -14.49
CA GLY A 329 41.64 9.48 -14.62
C GLY A 329 40.30 10.22 -14.71
N LYS A 330 39.39 9.75 -15.58
CA LYS A 330 37.99 10.23 -15.57
C LYS A 330 37.28 9.63 -14.35
N HIS A 331 37.11 10.44 -13.30
CA HIS A 331 36.34 10.05 -12.13
C HIS A 331 34.86 10.38 -12.32
N ARG A 332 33.99 9.41 -12.00
CA ARG A 332 32.55 9.62 -11.94
C ARG A 332 32.16 9.84 -10.48
N TRP A 333 31.40 10.89 -10.19
CA TRP A 333 30.95 11.24 -8.84
C TRP A 333 30.26 10.08 -8.12
N ALA A 334 29.48 9.27 -8.85
CA ALA A 334 28.81 8.10 -8.30
C ALA A 334 29.78 7.02 -7.78
N ALA A 335 31.00 6.93 -8.33
CA ALA A 335 32.02 5.95 -7.93
C ALA A 335 32.77 6.35 -6.64
N SER A 336 32.55 7.57 -6.11
CA SER A 336 33.19 8.06 -4.90
C SER A 336 32.68 7.39 -3.62
N VAL A 337 31.50 6.77 -3.66
CA VAL A 337 30.82 6.10 -2.54
C VAL A 337 30.59 4.64 -2.89
N SER A 338 30.80 3.71 -1.94
CA SER A 338 30.58 2.28 -2.20
C SER A 338 29.08 1.96 -2.28
N VAL A 339 28.72 0.93 -3.06
CA VAL A 339 27.33 0.45 -3.19
C VAL A 339 26.70 0.13 -1.82
N LEU A 340 27.48 -0.46 -0.91
CA LEU A 340 27.05 -0.72 0.47
C LEU A 340 26.65 0.57 1.20
N ARG A 341 27.40 1.66 1.02
CA ARG A 341 27.09 2.95 1.66
C ARG A 341 25.84 3.58 1.05
N TYR A 342 25.61 3.43 -0.25
CA TYR A 342 24.33 3.80 -0.86
C TYR A 342 23.18 3.01 -0.25
N GLY A 343 23.30 1.69 -0.16
CA GLY A 343 22.26 0.83 0.44
C GLY A 343 21.95 1.20 1.89
N VAL A 344 22.98 1.42 2.71
CA VAL A 344 22.80 1.84 4.12
C VAL A 344 22.10 3.19 4.23
N THR A 345 22.37 4.14 3.32
CA THR A 345 21.72 5.46 3.32
C THR A 345 20.26 5.42 2.84
N VAL A 346 19.89 4.40 2.06
CA VAL A 346 18.50 4.22 1.60
C VAL A 346 17.66 3.49 2.66
N VAL A 347 18.28 2.61 3.44
CA VAL A 347 17.60 1.77 4.44
C VAL A 347 17.51 2.45 5.81
N LEU A 348 18.54 3.22 6.20
CA LEU A 348 18.50 4.12 7.35
C LEU A 348 17.96 5.45 6.89
#